data_AF-A0A961YT49-F1
#
_entry.id   AF-A0A961YT49-F1
#
_cell.length_a   1.000
_cell.length_b   1.000
_cell.length_c   1.000
_cell.angle_alpha   90.00
_cell.angle_beta   90.00
_cell.angle_gamma   90.00
#
_symmetry.space_group_name_H-M   'P 1'
#
loop_
_entity.id
_entity.type
_entity.pdbx_description
1 polymer ?
#
loop_
_entity_poly.entity_id
_entity_poly.type
_entity_poly.pdbx_seq_one_letter_code
_entity_poly.pdbx_strand_id
1 'polypeptide(L)'
;MSIGFFAALVGYAAASELERLQWLEHEYLLERGSLASQIADPSLLFVEGRNSAPIPFDRSRLAAIVDGVVQFAAVADPRLVRNLLPAETRGVIDGLQLAGLWNEQLLSLTAMGALESNSARIRQRMRERLSELDKKIEEVRNDVNKLLNPLPLPSETGELAGTWRGCDGREVTFTLEGESYTGRYTALGGLGSLGFKLGDTGYTAREIDLGIYDGEVLWRGSDGWKQWRQNRITIQNGTYADTGSDGCSKSMARVARP
;
A
#
# COMPACT_ATOMS: atom_id res chain seq x y z
N MET A 1 -17.49 -4.36 -1.90
CA MET A 1 -16.45 -3.55 -1.22
C MET A 1 -15.22 -3.62 -2.12
N SER A 2 -14.81 -2.53 -2.76
CA SER A 2 -13.87 -2.57 -3.90
C SER A 2 -12.41 -2.68 -3.44
N ILE A 3 -11.58 -3.37 -4.23
CA ILE A 3 -10.12 -3.51 -4.03
C ILE A 3 -9.43 -2.13 -3.93
N GLY A 4 -9.97 -1.12 -4.60
CA GLY A 4 -9.50 0.26 -4.50
C GLY A 4 -9.62 0.87 -3.09
N PHE A 5 -10.61 0.44 -2.28
CA PHE A 5 -10.76 0.93 -0.91
C PHE A 5 -9.67 0.35 0.02
N PHE A 6 -9.28 -0.91 -0.18
CA PHE A 6 -8.21 -1.55 0.59
C PHE A 6 -6.82 -1.03 0.20
N ALA A 7 -6.56 -0.81 -1.11
CA ALA A 7 -5.31 -0.21 -1.56
C ALA A 7 -5.15 1.23 -1.04
N ALA A 8 -6.24 2.00 -0.99
CA ALA A 8 -6.26 3.32 -0.37
C ALA A 8 -6.00 3.26 1.14
N LEU A 9 -6.55 2.28 1.86
CA LEU A 9 -6.33 2.10 3.30
C LEU A 9 -4.89 1.70 3.64
N VAL A 10 -4.29 0.80 2.85
CA VAL A 10 -2.88 0.40 3.01
C VAL A 10 -1.94 1.55 2.66
N GLY A 11 -2.24 2.30 1.58
CA GLY A 11 -1.49 3.51 1.24
C GLY A 11 -1.57 4.58 2.34
N TYR A 12 -2.74 4.75 2.94
CA TYR A 12 -2.95 5.70 4.04
C TYR A 12 -2.21 5.28 5.33
N ALA A 13 -2.19 3.99 5.65
CA ALA A 13 -1.44 3.46 6.79
C ALA A 13 0.09 3.54 6.60
N ALA A 14 0.58 3.33 5.37
CA ALA A 14 2.00 3.50 5.07
C ALA A 14 2.42 4.97 5.06
N ALA A 15 1.57 5.87 4.56
CA ALA A 15 1.82 7.31 4.59
C ALA A 15 1.82 7.87 6.02
N SER A 16 0.90 7.42 6.88
CA SER A 16 0.83 7.87 8.27
C SER A 16 2.02 7.39 9.11
N GLU A 17 2.54 6.18 8.86
CA GLU A 17 3.75 5.71 9.55
C GLU A 17 5.01 6.40 9.03
N LEU A 18 5.06 6.78 7.74
CA LEU A 18 6.15 7.61 7.20
C LEU A 18 6.15 9.02 7.80
N GLU A 19 4.99 9.66 7.92
CA GLU A 19 4.82 10.95 8.60
C GLU A 19 5.21 10.86 10.08
N ARG A 20 4.86 9.75 10.75
CA ARG A 20 5.26 9.51 12.14
C ARG A 20 6.76 9.34 12.31
N LEU A 21 7.44 8.68 11.38
CA LEU A 21 8.89 8.52 11.39
C LEU A 21 9.60 9.85 11.08
N GLN A 22 9.09 10.65 10.15
CA GLN A 22 9.58 12.01 9.89
C GLN A 22 9.36 12.94 11.09
N TRP A 23 8.24 12.79 11.80
CA TRP A 23 7.96 13.53 13.02
C TRP A 23 8.93 13.14 14.16
N LEU A 24 9.23 11.84 14.32
CA LEU A 24 10.23 11.37 15.30
C LEU A 24 11.65 11.82 14.94
N GLU A 25 12.00 11.89 13.65
CA GLU A 25 13.28 12.46 13.20
C GLU A 25 13.34 13.97 13.47
N HIS A 26 12.25 14.69 13.22
CA HIS A 26 12.13 16.11 13.54
C HIS A 26 12.18 16.38 15.05
N GLU A 27 11.52 15.57 15.88
CA GLU A 27 11.56 15.67 17.34
C GLU A 27 12.97 15.37 17.87
N TYR A 28 13.65 14.36 17.31
CA TYR A 28 15.05 14.05 17.60
C TYR A 28 16.01 15.19 17.20
N LEU A 29 15.76 15.84 16.05
CA LEU A 29 16.51 17.01 15.59
C LEU A 29 16.19 18.27 16.42
N LEU A 30 14.96 18.44 16.91
CA LEU A 30 14.55 19.54 17.79
C LEU A 30 15.12 19.39 19.20
N GLU A 31 15.13 18.19 19.77
CA GLU A 31 15.81 17.92 21.05
C GLU A 31 17.31 18.25 20.91
N ARG A 32 17.94 17.88 19.79
CA ARG A 32 19.34 18.27 19.50
C ARG A 32 19.54 19.75 19.22
N GLY A 33 18.61 20.40 18.51
CA GLY A 33 18.65 21.83 18.20
C GLY A 33 18.46 22.69 19.44
N SER A 34 17.58 22.29 20.35
CA SER A 34 17.40 22.90 21.68
C SER A 34 18.65 22.77 22.55
N LEU A 35 19.33 21.62 22.48
CA LEU A 35 20.62 21.38 23.12
C LEU A 35 21.76 22.20 22.49
N ALA A 36 21.75 22.42 21.18
CA ALA A 36 22.72 23.27 20.48
C ALA A 36 22.49 24.78 20.73
N SER A 37 21.23 25.22 20.83
CA SER A 37 20.88 26.62 21.11
C SER A 37 21.16 27.05 22.56
N GLN A 38 21.28 26.11 23.49
CA GLN A 38 21.70 26.39 24.87
C GLN A 38 23.22 26.56 25.02
N ILE A 39 24.00 26.26 23.96
CA ILE A 39 25.47 26.26 23.96
C ILE A 39 26.04 27.42 23.10
N ALA A 40 25.23 28.07 22.25
CA ALA A 40 25.66 29.18 21.42
C ALA A 40 25.23 30.55 21.98
N ASP A 41 26.18 31.49 22.03
CA ASP A 41 25.93 32.92 22.26
C ASP A 41 24.82 33.42 21.30
N PRO A 42 23.75 34.10 21.80
CA PRO A 42 22.61 34.52 20.96
C PRO A 42 22.95 35.50 19.83
N SER A 43 24.20 35.98 19.74
CA SER A 43 24.64 36.95 18.74
C SER A 43 25.08 36.37 17.38
N LEU A 44 25.11 35.04 17.20
CA LEU A 44 25.69 34.40 15.99
C LEU A 44 24.74 33.63 15.06
N LEU A 45 23.41 33.71 15.22
CA LEU A 45 22.47 33.02 14.33
C LEU A 45 21.46 33.96 13.67
N PHE A 46 21.91 34.62 12.61
CA PHE A 46 21.04 35.02 11.50
C PHE A 46 21.49 34.29 10.23
N VAL A 47 20.68 33.33 9.78
CA VAL A 47 20.68 32.90 8.38
C VAL A 47 19.23 32.86 7.93
N GLU A 48 18.90 33.77 7.01
CA GLU A 48 17.58 33.89 6.38
C GLU A 48 17.17 32.61 5.66
N GLY A 49 15.89 32.28 5.78
CA GLY A 49 15.28 31.13 5.12
C GLY A 49 15.10 31.33 3.63
N ARG A 50 15.36 30.26 2.86
CA ARG A 50 14.67 29.99 1.59
C ARG A 50 14.42 28.49 1.42
N ASN A 51 13.21 28.21 0.93
CA ASN A 51 12.67 26.92 0.52
C ASN A 51 13.74 26.00 -0.12
N SER A 52 13.98 24.84 0.50
CA SER A 52 14.72 23.75 -0.13
C SER A 52 13.91 22.45 -0.02
N ALA A 53 13.82 21.76 -1.16
CA ALA A 53 13.16 20.47 -1.33
C ALA A 53 13.79 19.38 -0.44
N PRO A 54 13.06 18.29 -0.12
CA PRO A 54 13.57 17.22 0.73
C PRO A 54 14.85 16.61 0.14
N ILE A 55 15.91 16.63 0.94
CA ILE A 55 17.22 16.10 0.58
C ILE A 55 17.17 14.57 0.71
N PRO A 56 17.59 13.79 -0.30
CA PRO A 56 17.60 12.34 -0.20
C PRO A 56 18.54 11.85 0.90
N PHE A 57 18.05 10.87 1.67
CA PHE A 57 18.74 10.25 2.79
C PHE A 57 19.95 9.43 2.31
N ASP A 58 21.15 9.89 2.63
CA ASP A 58 22.40 9.18 2.36
C ASP A 58 23.02 8.71 3.68
N ARG A 59 23.11 7.38 3.86
CA ARG A 59 23.72 6.74 5.05
C ARG A 59 25.17 7.18 5.27
N SER A 60 25.87 7.56 4.21
CA SER A 60 27.27 8.03 4.23
C SER A 60 27.39 9.40 4.90
N ARG A 61 26.39 10.27 4.73
CA ARG A 61 26.33 11.58 5.39
C ARG A 61 26.03 11.48 6.88
N LEU A 62 25.17 10.54 7.28
CA LEU A 62 24.85 10.33 8.68
C LEU A 62 26.09 9.85 9.47
N ALA A 63 26.89 8.96 8.87
CA ALA A 63 28.17 8.53 9.45
C ALA A 63 29.16 9.69 9.59
N ALA A 64 29.29 10.55 8.57
CA ALA A 64 30.16 11.72 8.61
C ALA A 64 29.74 12.78 9.64
N ILE A 65 28.43 12.98 9.85
CA ILE A 65 27.90 13.88 10.89
C ILE A 65 28.18 13.31 12.28
N VAL A 66 28.05 11.99 12.47
CA VAL A 66 28.39 11.34 13.74
C VAL A 66 29.89 11.47 14.04
N ASP A 67 30.76 11.21 13.06
CA ASP A 67 32.22 11.35 13.23
C ASP A 67 32.64 12.79 13.52
N GLY A 68 32.03 13.78 12.86
CA GLY A 68 32.30 15.20 13.11
C GLY A 68 31.90 15.67 14.50
N VAL A 69 30.80 15.12 15.06
CA VAL A 69 30.34 15.44 16.41
C VAL A 69 31.23 14.80 17.48
N VAL A 70 31.77 13.60 17.24
CA VAL A 70 32.74 12.96 18.14
C VAL A 70 34.04 13.77 18.21
N GLN A 71 34.52 14.30 17.07
CA GLN A 71 35.71 15.16 17.05
C GLN A 71 35.48 16.51 17.76
N PHE A 72 34.27 17.08 17.69
CA PHE A 72 33.96 18.36 18.34
C PHE A 72 33.84 18.25 19.87
N ALA A 73 33.37 17.10 20.38
CA ALA A 73 33.28 16.84 21.83
C ALA A 73 34.66 16.71 22.50
N ALA A 74 35.72 16.41 21.74
CA ALA A 74 37.10 16.32 22.25
C ALA A 74 37.74 17.69 22.53
N VAL A 75 37.10 18.80 22.13
CA VAL A 75 37.63 20.17 22.26
C VAL A 75 36.82 21.02 23.27
N ALA A 76 35.73 20.48 23.83
CA ALA A 76 34.82 21.23 24.70
C ALA A 76 35.25 21.27 26.17
N ASP A 77 34.93 22.37 26.87
CA ASP A 77 35.16 22.60 28.31
C ASP A 77 34.79 21.34 29.14
N PRO A 78 35.71 20.79 29.96
CA PRO A 78 35.48 19.61 30.79
C PRO A 78 34.24 19.71 31.69
N ARG A 79 33.81 20.92 32.06
CA ARG A 79 32.61 21.15 32.87
C ARG A 79 31.31 20.88 32.10
N LEU A 80 31.31 21.11 30.78
CA LEU A 80 30.17 20.81 29.91
C LEU A 80 30.03 19.30 29.67
N VAL A 81 31.16 18.60 29.53
CA VAL A 81 31.19 17.13 29.36
C VAL A 81 30.66 16.42 30.62
N ARG A 82 30.92 16.94 31.82
CA ARG A 82 30.44 16.37 33.11
C ARG A 82 28.92 16.23 33.18
N ASN A 83 28.17 17.17 32.62
CA ASN A 83 26.70 17.17 32.70
C ASN A 83 26.04 16.25 31.66
N LEU A 84 26.75 15.87 30.60
CA LEU A 84 26.29 14.96 29.55
C LEU A 84 26.53 13.48 29.93
N LEU A 85 27.31 13.20 30.98
CA LEU A 85 27.62 11.85 31.40
C LEU A 85 26.55 11.29 32.37
N PRO A 86 26.26 9.97 32.29
CA PRO A 86 25.45 9.27 33.28
C PRO A 86 25.94 9.52 34.71
N ALA A 87 25.02 9.53 35.69
CA ALA A 87 25.34 9.87 37.08
C ALA A 87 26.45 8.99 37.68
N GLU A 88 26.51 7.73 37.26
CA GLU A 88 27.51 6.73 37.69
C GLU A 88 28.94 7.11 37.26
N THR A 89 29.11 7.73 36.10
CA THR A 89 30.42 8.16 35.58
C THR A 89 30.89 9.48 36.18
N ARG A 90 29.98 10.31 36.69
CA ARG A 90 30.34 11.59 37.34
C ARG A 90 31.12 11.39 38.63
N GLY A 91 30.75 10.38 39.43
CA GLY A 91 31.46 10.07 40.69
C GLY A 91 32.91 9.64 40.49
N VAL A 92 33.22 8.96 39.39
CA VAL A 92 34.60 8.58 39.02
C VAL A 92 35.42 9.81 38.64
N ILE A 93 34.84 10.74 37.89
CA ILE A 93 35.49 12.00 37.50
C ILE A 93 35.78 12.87 38.72
N ASP A 94 34.83 12.98 39.64
CA ASP A 94 34.98 13.77 40.87
C ASP A 94 36.09 13.18 41.77
N GLY A 95 36.20 11.85 41.87
CA GLY A 95 37.29 11.17 42.59
C GLY A 95 38.68 11.40 41.97
N LEU A 96 38.77 11.36 40.64
CA LEU A 96 40.03 11.64 39.90
C LEU A 96 40.45 13.11 40.01
N GLN A 97 39.49 14.04 40.10
CA GLN A 97 39.73 15.47 40.30
C GLN A 97 40.26 15.77 41.70
N LEU A 98 39.68 15.14 42.72
CA LEU A 98 40.13 15.26 44.10
C LEU A 98 41.53 14.63 44.34
N ALA A 99 41.90 13.61 43.56
CA ALA A 99 43.21 12.95 43.67
C ALA A 99 44.36 13.70 42.95
N GLY A 100 44.10 14.84 42.29
CA GLY A 100 45.13 15.58 41.55
C GLY A 100 45.69 14.85 40.32
N LEU A 101 45.07 13.74 39.91
CA LEU A 101 45.47 12.91 38.76
C LEU A 101 44.81 13.38 37.45
N TRP A 102 44.45 14.66 37.39
CA TRP A 102 43.84 15.30 36.23
C TRP A 102 44.86 15.49 35.11
N ASN A 103 45.03 14.44 34.31
CA ASN A 103 45.67 14.53 33.01
C ASN A 103 44.57 14.49 31.94
N GLU A 104 44.53 15.48 31.04
CA GLU A 104 43.51 15.59 29.98
C GLU A 104 43.41 14.34 29.10
N GLN A 105 44.49 13.55 29.02
CA GLN A 105 44.51 12.28 28.31
C GLN A 105 43.64 11.18 28.96
N LEU A 106 43.44 11.20 30.28
CA LEU A 106 42.57 10.23 30.98
C LEU A 106 41.08 10.57 30.83
N LEU A 107 40.75 11.85 30.71
CA LEU A 107 39.38 12.33 30.46
C LEU A 107 38.92 11.97 29.05
N SER A 108 39.77 12.15 28.03
CA SER A 108 39.44 11.81 26.65
C SER A 108 39.20 10.31 26.49
N LEU A 109 40.02 9.45 27.11
CA LEU A 109 39.84 7.99 27.06
C LEU A 109 38.54 7.53 27.75
N THR A 110 38.22 8.09 28.92
CA THR A 110 37.00 7.73 29.66
C THR A 110 35.74 8.22 28.94
N ALA A 111 35.77 9.43 28.39
CA ALA A 111 34.67 9.99 27.60
C ALA A 111 34.46 9.22 26.29
N MET A 112 35.54 8.85 25.59
CA MET A 112 35.44 8.01 24.38
C MET A 112 34.87 6.63 24.69
N GLY A 113 35.31 5.97 25.77
CA GLY A 113 34.75 4.68 26.18
C GLY A 113 33.25 4.74 26.53
N ALA A 114 32.81 5.81 27.20
CA ALA A 114 31.39 6.03 27.50
C ALA A 114 30.57 6.32 26.24
N LEU A 115 31.13 7.08 25.29
CA LEU A 115 30.50 7.39 24.01
C LEU A 115 30.38 6.15 23.12
N GLU A 116 31.43 5.33 23.05
CA GLU A 116 31.42 4.06 22.34
C GLU A 116 30.38 3.10 22.91
N SER A 117 30.33 2.96 24.24
CA SER A 117 29.33 2.14 24.94
C SER A 117 27.90 2.62 24.65
N ASN A 118 27.64 3.93 24.70
CA ASN A 118 26.33 4.47 24.39
C ASN A 118 25.97 4.29 22.89
N SER A 119 26.94 4.48 21.99
CA SER A 119 26.75 4.24 20.55
C SER A 119 26.41 2.77 20.26
N ALA A 120 27.06 1.84 20.95
CA ALA A 120 26.80 0.41 20.82
C ALA A 120 25.38 0.06 21.28
N ARG A 121 24.92 0.64 22.41
CA ARG A 121 23.55 0.48 22.91
C ARG A 121 22.50 1.04 21.95
N ILE A 122 22.75 2.21 21.35
CA ILE A 122 21.84 2.81 20.36
C ILE A 122 21.77 1.92 19.11
N ARG A 123 22.91 1.49 18.57
CA ARG A 123 22.96 0.57 17.42
C ARG A 123 22.26 -0.75 17.71
N GLN A 124 22.36 -1.27 18.92
CA GLN A 124 21.65 -2.48 19.33
C GLN A 124 20.13 -2.27 19.32
N ARG A 125 19.63 -1.20 19.96
CA ARG A 125 18.19 -0.89 19.96
C ARG A 125 17.63 -0.67 18.56
N MET A 126 18.39 -0.02 17.67
CA MET A 126 17.98 0.15 16.27
C MET A 126 17.86 -1.20 15.55
N ARG A 127 18.81 -2.12 15.75
CA ARG A 127 18.73 -3.48 15.18
C ARG A 127 17.52 -4.26 15.69
N GLU A 128 17.23 -4.17 16.99
CA GLU A 128 16.05 -4.81 17.59
C GLU A 128 14.74 -4.26 16.97
N ARG A 129 14.61 -2.93 16.84
CA ARG A 129 13.42 -2.32 16.21
C ARG A 129 13.27 -2.67 14.74
N LEU A 130 14.37 -2.73 13.98
CA LEU A 130 14.33 -3.16 12.57
C LEU A 130 13.88 -4.62 12.45
N SER A 131 14.37 -5.51 13.31
CA SER A 131 13.94 -6.90 13.33
C SER A 131 12.46 -7.05 13.68
N GLU A 132 11.91 -6.21 14.56
CA GLU A 132 10.48 -6.21 14.89
C GLU A 132 9.62 -5.75 13.70
N LEU A 133 10.08 -4.75 12.94
CA LEU A 133 9.41 -4.27 11.73
C LEU A 133 9.38 -5.34 10.63
N ASP A 134 10.50 -6.01 10.39
CA ASP A 134 10.57 -7.10 9.39
C ASP A 134 9.57 -8.22 9.72
N LYS A 135 9.44 -8.56 10.99
CA LYS A 135 8.46 -9.55 11.44
C LYS A 135 7.02 -9.11 11.14
N LYS A 136 6.68 -7.85 11.41
CA LYS A 136 5.33 -7.31 11.13
C LYS A 136 5.02 -7.27 9.63
N ILE A 137 6.01 -6.92 8.80
CA ILE A 137 5.86 -6.95 7.34
C ILE A 137 5.53 -8.36 6.85
N GLU A 138 6.22 -9.38 7.38
CA GLU A 138 5.98 -10.76 6.99
C GLU A 138 4.63 -11.30 7.49
N GLU A 139 4.17 -10.88 8.68
CA GLU A 139 2.81 -11.17 9.16
C GLU A 139 1.74 -10.58 8.22
N VAL A 140 1.86 -9.30 7.85
CA VAL A 140 0.93 -8.63 6.91
C VAL A 140 0.96 -9.32 5.54
N ARG A 141 2.14 -9.66 5.03
CA ARG A 141 2.27 -10.40 3.75
C ARG A 141 1.53 -11.73 3.82
N ASN A 142 1.67 -12.49 4.90
CA ASN A 142 1.00 -13.77 5.07
C ASN A 142 -0.52 -13.61 5.15
N ASP A 143 -1.02 -12.57 5.82
CA ASP A 143 -2.46 -12.30 5.88
C ASP A 143 -3.01 -11.85 4.53
N VAL A 144 -2.27 -11.02 3.78
CA VAL A 144 -2.59 -10.69 2.38
C VAL A 144 -2.63 -11.96 1.53
N ASN A 145 -1.65 -12.86 1.65
CA ASN A 145 -1.65 -14.12 0.91
C ASN A 145 -2.81 -15.05 1.27
N LYS A 146 -3.22 -15.10 2.55
CA LYS A 146 -4.43 -15.85 2.96
C LYS A 146 -5.70 -15.26 2.36
N LEU A 147 -5.80 -13.93 2.26
CA LEU A 147 -6.90 -13.24 1.58
C LEU A 147 -6.85 -13.43 0.06
N LEU A 148 -5.64 -13.62 -0.49
CA LEU A 148 -5.38 -13.93 -1.89
C LEU A 148 -5.41 -15.43 -2.20
N ASN A 149 -5.80 -16.30 -1.25
CA ASN A 149 -6.09 -17.71 -1.57
C ASN A 149 -7.03 -17.70 -2.79
N PRO A 150 -6.63 -18.34 -3.90
CA PRO A 150 -7.31 -18.16 -5.16
C PRO A 150 -8.74 -18.67 -4.98
N LEU A 151 -9.70 -17.76 -5.06
CA LEU A 151 -11.05 -18.12 -5.46
C LEU A 151 -10.89 -19.04 -6.68
N PRO A 152 -11.55 -20.21 -6.71
CA PRO A 152 -11.34 -21.22 -7.73
C PRO A 152 -11.40 -20.56 -9.11
N LEU A 153 -10.28 -20.60 -9.84
CA LEU A 153 -10.07 -19.93 -11.13
C LEU A 153 -11.24 -20.21 -12.06
N PRO A 154 -12.13 -19.24 -12.27
CA PRO A 154 -13.29 -19.40 -13.12
C PRO A 154 -12.95 -18.85 -14.50
N SER A 155 -12.55 -19.70 -15.46
CA SER A 155 -12.27 -19.37 -16.87
C SER A 155 -11.80 -17.92 -17.13
N GLU A 156 -10.48 -17.72 -17.13
CA GLU A 156 -9.70 -16.49 -16.95
C GLU A 156 -10.01 -15.22 -17.75
N THR A 157 -10.94 -15.14 -18.69
CA THR A 157 -10.94 -13.98 -19.62
C THR A 157 -11.93 -12.87 -19.30
N GLY A 158 -12.91 -13.08 -18.40
CA GLY A 158 -14.02 -12.10 -18.22
C GLY A 158 -14.82 -11.86 -19.52
N GLU A 159 -14.56 -12.66 -20.55
CA GLU A 159 -14.97 -12.39 -21.93
C GLU A 159 -16.41 -12.82 -22.16
N LEU A 160 -17.20 -12.00 -22.85
CA LEU A 160 -18.59 -12.36 -23.16
C LEU A 160 -18.72 -13.49 -24.19
N ALA A 161 -17.73 -13.67 -25.08
CA ALA A 161 -17.75 -14.67 -26.15
C ALA A 161 -18.07 -16.09 -25.65
N GLY A 162 -18.87 -16.84 -26.43
CA GLY A 162 -19.24 -18.22 -26.13
C GLY A 162 -20.71 -18.38 -25.77
N THR A 163 -21.07 -19.58 -25.32
CA THR A 163 -22.47 -19.98 -25.07
C THR A 163 -22.83 -19.88 -23.59
N TRP A 164 -23.99 -19.31 -23.32
CA TRP A 164 -24.54 -19.09 -21.98
C TRP A 164 -25.95 -19.67 -21.90
N ARG A 165 -26.24 -20.38 -20.81
CA ARG A 165 -27.53 -21.06 -20.59
C ARG A 165 -28.29 -20.43 -19.43
N GLY A 166 -29.54 -20.04 -19.69
CA GLY A 166 -30.48 -19.54 -18.68
C GLY A 166 -31.27 -20.66 -17.98
N CYS A 167 -32.01 -20.31 -16.92
CA CYS A 167 -32.72 -21.31 -16.12
C CYS A 167 -33.87 -22.04 -16.84
N ASP A 168 -34.39 -21.48 -17.93
CA ASP A 168 -35.45 -22.07 -18.74
C ASP A 168 -34.90 -22.93 -19.89
N GLY A 169 -33.60 -23.22 -19.90
CA GLY A 169 -32.95 -24.01 -20.94
C GLY A 169 -32.68 -23.25 -22.25
N ARG A 170 -32.91 -21.93 -22.29
CA ARG A 170 -32.44 -21.11 -23.42
C ARG A 170 -30.92 -21.07 -23.44
N GLU A 171 -30.36 -21.01 -24.63
CA GLU A 171 -28.92 -20.81 -24.85
C GLU A 171 -28.69 -19.67 -25.81
N VAL A 172 -27.76 -18.80 -25.45
CA VAL A 172 -27.31 -17.66 -26.26
C VAL A 172 -25.83 -17.81 -26.52
N THR A 173 -25.45 -17.81 -27.80
CA THR A 173 -24.04 -17.78 -28.21
C THR A 173 -23.66 -16.38 -28.62
N PHE A 174 -22.70 -15.79 -27.92
CA PHE A 174 -22.12 -14.49 -28.23
C PHE A 174 -20.89 -14.66 -29.12
N THR A 175 -20.87 -13.94 -30.22
CA THR A 175 -19.74 -13.85 -31.15
C THR A 175 -19.28 -12.40 -31.29
N LEU A 176 -17.97 -12.17 -31.28
CA LEU A 176 -17.40 -10.85 -31.54
C LEU A 176 -17.47 -10.56 -33.05
N GLU A 177 -18.18 -9.50 -33.41
CA GLU A 177 -18.38 -9.02 -34.78
C GLU A 177 -17.85 -7.56 -34.84
N GLY A 178 -16.58 -7.38 -35.18
CA GLY A 178 -15.93 -6.06 -35.10
C GLY A 178 -15.65 -5.65 -33.65
N GLU A 179 -16.20 -4.51 -33.22
CA GLU A 179 -16.06 -3.99 -31.84
C GLU A 179 -17.26 -4.33 -30.94
N SER A 180 -18.19 -5.18 -31.40
CA SER A 180 -19.41 -5.49 -30.67
C SER A 180 -19.70 -6.98 -30.68
N TYR A 181 -20.28 -7.47 -29.60
CA TYR A 181 -20.76 -8.82 -29.46
C TYR A 181 -22.22 -8.91 -29.93
N THR A 182 -22.50 -9.91 -30.75
CA THR A 182 -23.86 -10.29 -31.17
C THR A 182 -24.22 -11.60 -30.49
N GLY A 183 -25.30 -11.60 -29.71
CA GLY A 183 -25.82 -12.81 -29.04
C GLY A 183 -26.99 -13.41 -29.79
N ARG A 184 -26.84 -14.63 -30.30
CA ARG A 184 -27.88 -15.37 -31.05
C ARG A 184 -28.39 -16.57 -30.27
N TYR A 185 -29.68 -16.85 -30.37
CA TYR A 185 -30.29 -17.99 -29.69
C TYR A 185 -29.91 -19.31 -30.37
N THR A 186 -29.26 -20.21 -29.63
CA THR A 186 -28.89 -21.57 -30.05
C THR A 186 -29.77 -22.64 -29.40
N ALA A 187 -30.45 -22.31 -28.31
CA ALA A 187 -31.60 -23.03 -27.78
C ALA A 187 -32.65 -22.01 -27.28
N LEU A 188 -33.93 -22.28 -27.48
CA LEU A 188 -34.98 -21.31 -27.14
C LEU A 188 -35.50 -21.41 -25.71
N GLY A 189 -35.48 -22.60 -25.10
CA GLY A 189 -36.17 -22.80 -23.82
C GLY A 189 -37.62 -22.34 -23.89
N GLY A 190 -38.02 -21.47 -22.94
CA GLY A 190 -39.36 -20.88 -22.90
C GLY A 190 -39.66 -19.86 -24.01
N LEU A 191 -38.64 -19.30 -24.66
CA LEU A 191 -38.77 -18.22 -25.64
C LEU A 191 -39.50 -18.63 -26.93
N GLY A 192 -39.54 -19.92 -27.25
CA GLY A 192 -40.27 -20.42 -28.41
C GLY A 192 -41.76 -20.08 -28.37
N SER A 193 -42.36 -20.07 -27.16
CA SER A 193 -43.77 -19.70 -26.97
C SER A 193 -44.04 -18.21 -27.23
N LEU A 194 -43.01 -17.37 -27.13
CA LEU A 194 -43.02 -15.95 -27.47
C LEU A 194 -42.61 -15.72 -28.95
N GLY A 195 -42.54 -16.78 -29.77
CA GLY A 195 -42.31 -16.69 -31.21
C GLY A 195 -40.87 -16.32 -31.62
N PHE A 196 -39.90 -16.43 -30.70
CA PHE A 196 -38.48 -16.36 -31.07
C PHE A 196 -38.10 -17.59 -31.92
N LYS A 197 -37.09 -17.43 -32.78
CA LYS A 197 -36.55 -18.50 -33.62
C LYS A 197 -35.08 -18.75 -33.33
N LEU A 198 -34.63 -19.97 -33.56
CA LEU A 198 -33.19 -20.28 -33.51
C LEU A 198 -32.44 -19.40 -34.51
N GLY A 199 -31.30 -18.86 -34.09
CA GLY A 199 -30.49 -17.91 -34.85
C GLY A 199 -30.93 -16.45 -34.78
N ASP A 200 -32.11 -16.15 -34.21
CA ASP A 200 -32.53 -14.76 -33.96
C ASP A 200 -31.49 -14.09 -33.05
N THR A 201 -31.14 -12.84 -33.39
CA THR A 201 -30.33 -11.99 -32.52
C THR A 201 -31.17 -11.53 -31.34
N GLY A 202 -30.78 -11.96 -30.14
CA GLY A 202 -31.40 -11.56 -28.88
C GLY A 202 -30.66 -10.42 -28.18
N TYR A 203 -29.37 -10.25 -28.47
CA TYR A 203 -28.50 -9.34 -27.75
C TYR A 203 -27.52 -8.64 -28.68
N THR A 204 -27.20 -7.39 -28.35
CA THR A 204 -26.04 -6.65 -28.83
C THR A 204 -25.32 -6.06 -27.62
N ALA A 205 -23.99 -6.07 -27.61
CA ALA A 205 -23.23 -5.53 -26.49
C ALA A 205 -21.83 -5.07 -26.92
N ARG A 206 -21.31 -4.03 -26.28
CA ARG A 206 -19.94 -3.53 -26.46
C ARG A 206 -19.25 -3.49 -25.10
N GLU A 207 -18.00 -3.94 -25.05
CA GLU A 207 -17.20 -3.87 -23.83
C GLU A 207 -16.88 -2.41 -23.50
N ILE A 208 -17.17 -2.00 -22.27
CA ILE A 208 -16.88 -0.67 -21.75
C ILE A 208 -15.81 -0.71 -20.66
N ASP A 209 -15.67 -1.84 -19.99
CA ASP A 209 -14.63 -2.15 -19.01
C ASP A 209 -14.46 -3.67 -18.95
N LEU A 210 -13.38 -4.17 -18.34
CA LEU A 210 -13.08 -5.60 -18.28
C LEU A 210 -14.25 -6.38 -17.67
N GLY A 211 -14.90 -7.21 -18.48
CA GLY A 211 -16.06 -8.02 -18.06
C GLY A 211 -17.35 -7.22 -17.89
N ILE A 212 -17.41 -5.96 -18.32
CA ILE A 212 -18.61 -5.11 -18.28
C ILE A 212 -18.95 -4.65 -19.69
N TYR A 213 -20.19 -4.92 -20.11
CA TYR A 213 -20.65 -4.63 -21.46
C TYR A 213 -21.96 -3.85 -21.43
N ASP A 214 -22.07 -2.81 -22.27
CA ASP A 214 -23.31 -2.07 -22.49
C ASP A 214 -23.89 -2.38 -23.87
N GLY A 215 -25.21 -2.47 -23.96
CA GLY A 215 -25.90 -2.67 -25.22
C GLY A 215 -27.40 -2.83 -25.04
N GLU A 216 -27.99 -3.76 -25.78
CA GLU A 216 -29.43 -3.95 -25.81
C GLU A 216 -29.81 -5.43 -25.83
N VAL A 217 -30.98 -5.73 -25.26
CA VAL A 217 -31.64 -7.02 -25.33
C VAL A 217 -32.98 -6.89 -26.04
N LEU A 218 -33.26 -7.81 -26.96
CA LEU A 218 -34.51 -7.89 -27.67
C LEU A 218 -35.57 -8.49 -26.74
N TRP A 219 -36.50 -7.66 -26.31
CA TRP A 219 -37.62 -8.05 -25.49
C TRP A 219 -38.85 -8.29 -26.35
N ARG A 220 -39.62 -9.33 -26.02
CA ARG A 220 -40.91 -9.60 -26.66
C ARG A 220 -42.00 -9.89 -25.66
N GLY A 221 -43.12 -9.18 -25.79
CA GLY A 221 -44.32 -9.42 -25.01
C GLY A 221 -45.12 -10.63 -25.51
N SER A 222 -46.12 -11.04 -24.72
CA SER A 222 -47.09 -12.08 -25.09
C SER A 222 -47.98 -11.71 -26.27
N ASP A 223 -48.10 -10.41 -26.56
CA ASP A 223 -48.76 -9.84 -27.74
C ASP A 223 -47.89 -9.92 -29.02
N GLY A 224 -46.66 -10.42 -28.90
CA GLY A 224 -45.70 -10.56 -30.00
C GLY A 224 -44.93 -9.28 -30.34
N TRP A 225 -45.19 -8.17 -29.65
CA TRP A 225 -44.48 -6.90 -29.89
C TRP A 225 -43.01 -7.00 -29.48
N LYS A 226 -42.14 -6.58 -30.40
CA LYS A 226 -40.68 -6.57 -30.21
C LYS A 226 -40.21 -5.17 -29.85
N GLN A 227 -39.35 -5.06 -28.85
CA GLN A 227 -38.64 -3.83 -28.50
C GLN A 227 -37.22 -4.14 -28.04
N TRP A 228 -36.25 -3.32 -28.41
CA TRP A 228 -34.92 -3.36 -27.83
C TRP A 228 -34.91 -2.56 -26.54
N ARG A 229 -34.32 -3.13 -25.48
CA ARG A 229 -34.17 -2.47 -24.18
C ARG A 229 -32.70 -2.36 -23.84
N GLN A 230 -32.31 -1.24 -23.28
CA GLN A 230 -30.95 -1.08 -22.75
C GLN A 230 -30.62 -2.20 -21.76
N ASN A 231 -29.42 -2.72 -21.87
CA ASN A 231 -28.93 -3.81 -21.05
C ASN A 231 -27.47 -3.56 -20.68
N ARG A 232 -27.12 -3.86 -19.43
CA ARG A 232 -25.74 -3.92 -18.96
C ARG A 232 -25.44 -5.34 -18.53
N ILE A 233 -24.44 -5.95 -19.15
CA ILE A 233 -24.00 -7.32 -18.89
C ILE A 233 -22.73 -7.25 -18.04
N THR A 234 -22.63 -8.11 -17.04
CA THR A 234 -21.45 -8.30 -16.22
C THR A 234 -21.05 -9.77 -16.23
N ILE A 235 -19.81 -10.03 -16.60
CA ILE A 235 -19.20 -11.35 -16.56
C ILE A 235 -18.24 -11.39 -15.38
N GLN A 236 -18.58 -12.21 -14.39
CA GLN A 236 -17.73 -12.42 -13.24
C GLN A 236 -17.74 -13.90 -12.88
N ASN A 237 -16.55 -14.45 -12.73
CA ASN A 237 -16.37 -15.83 -12.32
C ASN A 237 -17.16 -16.85 -13.16
N GLY A 238 -17.06 -16.74 -14.49
CA GLY A 238 -17.77 -17.63 -15.41
C GLY A 238 -19.30 -17.55 -15.33
N THR A 239 -19.82 -16.51 -14.65
CA THR A 239 -21.24 -16.23 -14.48
C THR A 239 -21.58 -14.98 -15.28
N TYR A 240 -22.67 -15.06 -16.03
CA TYR A 240 -23.28 -13.93 -16.71
C TYR A 240 -24.37 -13.35 -15.81
N ALA A 241 -24.39 -12.03 -15.68
CA ALA A 241 -25.49 -11.30 -15.07
C ALA A 241 -25.88 -10.10 -15.93
N ASP A 242 -27.16 -9.73 -15.96
CA ASP A 242 -27.60 -8.51 -16.63
C ASP A 242 -28.73 -7.77 -15.91
N THR A 243 -29.07 -6.56 -16.39
CA THR A 243 -30.09 -5.70 -15.79
C THR A 243 -31.40 -5.63 -16.58
N GLY A 244 -31.35 -5.87 -17.89
CA GLY A 244 -32.44 -5.61 -18.84
C GLY A 244 -33.27 -6.83 -19.24
N SER A 245 -32.80 -8.05 -18.96
CA SER A 245 -33.49 -9.27 -19.38
C SER A 245 -34.61 -9.72 -18.44
N ASP A 246 -35.33 -10.78 -18.82
CA ASP A 246 -36.26 -11.49 -17.95
C ASP A 246 -35.56 -12.29 -16.83
N GLY A 247 -36.33 -12.88 -15.92
CA GLY A 247 -35.81 -13.58 -14.75
C GLY A 247 -34.85 -14.75 -15.07
N CYS A 248 -35.01 -15.46 -16.19
CA CYS A 248 -34.13 -16.58 -16.54
C CYS A 248 -32.90 -16.17 -17.35
N SER A 249 -32.93 -15.01 -18.01
CA SER A 249 -31.80 -14.44 -18.73
C SER A 249 -30.92 -13.54 -17.86
N LYS A 250 -31.43 -13.00 -16.74
CA LYS A 250 -30.67 -12.13 -15.84
C LYS A 250 -29.46 -12.80 -15.18
N SER A 251 -29.44 -14.13 -15.12
CA SER A 251 -28.32 -14.90 -14.62
C SER A 251 -28.17 -16.17 -15.45
N MET A 252 -27.03 -16.33 -16.10
CA MET A 252 -26.74 -17.48 -16.96
C MET A 252 -25.40 -18.10 -16.61
N ALA A 253 -25.31 -19.42 -16.80
CA ALA A 253 -24.06 -20.17 -16.64
C ALA A 253 -23.40 -20.39 -18.00
N ARG A 254 -22.07 -20.29 -18.05
CA ARG A 254 -21.33 -20.62 -19.27
C ARG A 254 -21.48 -22.12 -19.56
N VAL A 255 -21.80 -22.45 -20.81
CA VAL A 255 -21.81 -23.84 -21.27
C VAL A 255 -20.38 -24.23 -21.65
N ALA A 256 -19.85 -25.28 -21.01
CA ALA A 256 -18.54 -25.82 -21.35
C ALA A 256 -18.51 -26.23 -22.83
N ARG A 257 -17.42 -25.92 -23.54
CA ARG A 257 -17.22 -26.48 -24.88
C ARG A 257 -17.16 -28.02 -24.75
N PRO A 258 -17.90 -28.76 -25.58
CA PRO A 258 -17.77 -30.22 -25.64
C PRO A 258 -16.36 -30.64 -26.05
#